data_AF-A0A315W9G0-F1
#
_entry.id   AF-A0A315W9G0-F1
#
_cell.length_a   1.000
_cell.length_b   1.000
_cell.length_c   1.000
_cell.angle_alpha   90.00
_cell.angle_beta   90.00
_cell.angle_gamma   90.00
#
_symmetry.space_group_name_H-M   'P 1'
#
loop_
_entity.id
_entity.type
_entity.pdbx_description
1 polymer ?
#
loop_
_entity_poly.entity_id
_entity_poly.type
_entity_poly.pdbx_seq_one_letter_code
_entity_poly.pdbx_strand_id
1 'polypeptide(L)'
;METTLRGLRCAALQHAAALLPHQGVGREQKLSVVFVAVCDARREAGQQKRRTDGGNMTADMNSEEEFFDAETGLESDDSGEVIFKDALVFDSKRVTDGSSMQENGLWERRKGLPAETISRNNYSVWSILKKCIGMELSKIAMPVVFNEPLSFLQRISEYMEHTHLIHKACSLSDAVDRMQVVAAFAVSAVASQWERTGKPFNPLLGETYELIREDEGYRLISEQVSHHPPISAFHAQSLKQEFEFHGSIYPKLKFWGKSVEAEPIGTMTLELLKHKEAYTWTNPMCCVHNIILGKLWIEQYGTVEIVNHSTGDKCILNFKPCGMFGKDLHKVEGFIQDRSKKKRRVIYGKWTECMYSIEPKLYETQKKAEKKTGSDPKKQERSCEVEEDDELPEVQDTVTVIPGSALLWRITPRPSHSAQMYNFTSFAVTLNELEPGMERLLAPTDCRLRPDIRAMEHGDIELASAEKERLEEKQRAARRERSKDEEDWSTRWFRMGTNPFTGAEDWQYTGGYFDRKYTDCPNIY
;
A
#
# COMPACT_ATOMS: atom_id res chain seq x y z
N MET A 1 26.88 43.53 -10.24
CA MET A 1 26.08 42.47 -9.57
C MET A 1 25.14 43.01 -8.50
N GLU A 2 25.49 44.03 -7.70
CA GLU A 2 24.57 44.61 -6.69
C GLU A 2 23.43 45.47 -7.26
N THR A 3 23.66 46.20 -8.36
CA THR A 3 22.62 47.03 -9.02
C THR A 3 21.54 46.19 -9.71
N THR A 4 21.91 45.03 -10.27
CA THR A 4 20.97 44.06 -10.87
C THR A 4 20.10 43.38 -9.81
N LEU A 5 20.67 43.08 -8.64
CA LEU A 5 19.94 42.51 -7.50
C LEU A 5 18.96 43.49 -6.84
N ARG A 6 19.25 44.80 -6.83
CA ARG A 6 18.30 45.83 -6.37
C ARG A 6 17.11 45.99 -7.32
N GLY A 7 17.33 45.91 -8.63
CA GLY A 7 16.25 45.95 -9.64
C GLY A 7 15.29 44.76 -9.55
N LEU A 8 15.82 43.55 -9.38
CA LEU A 8 15.01 42.32 -9.21
C LEU A 8 14.22 42.30 -7.89
N ARG A 9 14.76 42.89 -6.82
CA ARG A 9 14.07 42.99 -5.52
C ARG A 9 12.93 44.01 -5.54
N CYS A 10 13.07 45.13 -6.24
CA CYS A 10 11.96 46.07 -6.43
C CYS A 10 10.83 45.48 -7.28
N ALA A 11 11.17 44.71 -8.32
CA ALA A 11 10.18 44.03 -9.17
C ALA A 11 9.38 42.97 -8.40
N ALA A 12 10.06 42.16 -7.57
CA ALA A 12 9.40 41.13 -6.76
C ALA A 12 8.45 41.70 -5.68
N LEU A 13 8.84 42.81 -5.04
CA LEU A 13 7.99 43.52 -4.07
C LEU A 13 6.78 44.21 -4.72
N GLN A 14 6.95 44.75 -5.93
CA GLN A 14 5.84 45.31 -6.70
C GLN A 14 4.85 44.22 -7.17
N HIS A 15 5.34 43.03 -7.50
CA HIS A 15 4.51 41.87 -7.89
C HIS A 15 3.72 41.29 -6.70
N ALA A 16 4.34 41.20 -5.52
CA ALA A 16 3.67 40.74 -4.30
C ALA A 16 2.57 41.72 -3.81
N ALA A 17 2.77 43.03 -3.98
CA ALA A 17 1.76 44.04 -3.62
C ALA A 17 0.52 44.03 -4.55
N ALA A 18 0.66 43.52 -5.78
CA ALA A 18 -0.43 43.40 -6.75
C ALA A 18 -1.36 42.20 -6.48
N LEU A 19 -0.92 41.23 -5.67
CA LEU A 19 -1.66 40.00 -5.34
C LEU A 19 -2.53 40.10 -4.07
N LEU A 20 -2.51 41.25 -3.38
CA LEU A 20 -3.35 41.49 -2.20
C LEU A 20 -4.71 42.06 -2.61
N PRO A 21 -5.85 41.50 -2.13
CA PRO A 21 -7.18 41.92 -2.55
C PRO A 21 -7.43 43.42 -2.30
N HIS A 22 -8.23 44.03 -3.19
CA HIS A 22 -8.60 45.44 -3.15
C HIS A 22 -9.57 45.72 -2.00
N GLN A 23 -9.06 45.86 -0.79
CA GLN A 23 -9.75 46.54 0.30
C GLN A 23 -9.04 47.87 0.55
N GLY A 24 -9.57 48.96 -0.01
CA GLY A 24 -9.48 50.36 0.44
C GLY A 24 -8.18 51.01 0.95
N VAL A 25 -7.02 50.35 0.93
CA VAL A 25 -5.81 50.80 1.63
C VAL A 25 -4.72 51.16 0.63
N GLY A 26 -4.15 52.37 0.79
CA GLY A 26 -3.17 52.98 -0.12
C GLY A 26 -1.85 52.22 -0.25
N ARG A 27 -1.20 52.38 -1.41
CA ARG A 27 -0.02 51.62 -1.87
C ARG A 27 1.18 51.69 -0.91
N GLU A 28 1.37 52.79 -0.20
CA GLU A 28 2.47 52.98 0.76
C GLU A 28 2.29 52.18 2.06
N GLN A 29 1.04 51.95 2.51
CA GLN A 29 0.76 51.14 3.71
C GLN A 29 0.93 49.64 3.45
N LYS A 30 0.65 49.16 2.22
CA LYS A 30 0.87 47.75 1.84
C LYS A 30 2.37 47.37 1.79
N LEU A 31 3.25 48.28 1.37
CA LEU A 31 4.70 48.03 1.38
C LEU A 31 5.30 47.96 2.79
N SER A 32 4.75 48.71 3.75
CA SER A 32 5.15 48.69 5.16
C SER A 32 4.92 47.30 5.80
N VAL A 33 3.74 46.71 5.59
CA VAL A 33 3.35 45.40 6.17
C VAL A 33 4.22 44.26 5.65
N VAL A 34 4.53 44.26 4.35
CA VAL A 34 5.40 43.25 3.72
C VAL A 34 6.84 43.38 4.20
N PHE A 35 7.33 44.60 4.46
CA PHE A 35 8.69 44.82 4.94
C PHE A 35 8.88 44.39 6.41
N VAL A 36 7.85 44.54 7.25
CA VAL A 36 7.86 44.06 8.65
C VAL A 36 7.84 42.53 8.71
N ALA A 37 6.98 41.86 7.93
CA ALA A 37 6.89 40.40 7.90
C ALA A 37 8.19 39.70 7.43
N VAL A 38 8.90 40.29 6.46
CA VAL A 38 10.19 39.76 5.97
C VAL A 38 11.32 39.98 6.98
N CYS A 39 11.26 41.04 7.79
CA CYS A 39 12.22 41.28 8.86
C CYS A 39 12.03 40.32 10.05
N ASP A 40 10.79 39.97 10.40
CA ASP A 40 10.49 39.04 11.49
C ASP A 40 10.84 37.59 11.13
N ALA A 41 10.55 37.14 9.90
CA ALA A 41 10.94 35.81 9.42
C ALA A 41 12.46 35.59 9.41
N ARG A 42 13.26 36.65 9.18
CA ARG A 42 14.72 36.60 9.29
C ARG A 42 15.22 36.52 10.73
N ARG A 43 14.46 37.07 11.69
CA ARG A 43 14.79 37.05 13.11
C ARG A 43 14.58 35.66 13.71
N GLU A 44 13.50 34.98 13.31
CA GLU A 44 13.18 33.60 13.73
C GLU A 44 14.16 32.57 13.14
N ALA A 45 14.48 32.68 11.84
CA ALA A 45 15.50 31.81 11.21
C ALA A 45 16.90 31.97 11.83
N GLY A 46 17.22 33.15 12.36
CA GLY A 46 18.46 33.43 13.09
C GLY A 46 18.51 32.88 14.51
N GLN A 47 17.35 32.65 15.16
CA GLN A 47 17.26 32.04 16.49
C GLN A 47 17.30 30.51 16.43
N GLN A 48 16.73 29.90 15.39
CA GLN A 48 16.71 28.45 15.20
C GLN A 48 18.11 27.88 14.92
N LYS A 49 18.97 28.66 14.24
CA LYS A 49 20.36 28.28 13.94
C LYS A 49 21.32 28.37 15.12
N ARG A 50 20.93 29.04 16.22
CA ARG A 50 21.74 29.10 17.47
C ARG A 50 21.41 28.00 18.48
N ARG A 51 20.34 27.21 18.26
CA ARG A 51 19.94 26.11 19.16
C ARG A 51 20.59 24.76 18.81
N THR A 52 21.24 24.62 17.66
CA THR A 52 21.78 23.34 17.16
C THR A 52 23.27 23.11 17.40
N ASP A 53 24.01 24.10 17.90
CA ASP A 53 25.45 23.95 18.20
C ASP A 53 25.74 24.17 19.69
N GLY A 54 25.71 23.09 20.48
CA GLY A 54 26.30 23.07 21.83
C GLY A 54 25.77 21.99 22.77
N GLY A 55 26.60 20.97 23.06
CA GLY A 55 26.59 20.26 24.35
C GLY A 55 26.30 18.75 24.30
N ASN A 56 27.15 17.98 24.98
CA ASN A 56 27.29 16.52 24.95
C ASN A 56 26.68 15.85 26.22
N MET A 57 26.20 14.61 26.07
CA MET A 57 25.97 13.53 27.07
C MET A 57 25.12 13.79 28.34
N THR A 58 23.96 13.12 28.42
CA THR A 58 23.61 12.14 29.47
C THR A 58 22.32 11.40 29.06
N ALA A 59 22.29 10.10 29.33
CA ALA A 59 21.14 9.24 29.05
C ALA A 59 20.02 9.51 30.07
N ASP A 60 18.84 9.86 29.57
CA ASP A 60 17.58 9.61 30.24
C ASP A 60 16.57 9.18 29.18
N MET A 61 16.06 7.96 29.33
CA MET A 61 14.93 7.44 28.58
C MET A 61 13.71 8.28 28.95
N ASN A 62 13.33 9.20 28.06
CA ASN A 62 11.99 9.79 28.09
C ASN A 62 11.12 9.04 27.09
N SER A 63 10.13 8.34 27.62
CA SER A 63 9.00 7.75 26.93
C SER A 63 8.18 8.85 26.25
N GLU A 64 8.43 9.09 24.97
CA GLU A 64 7.49 9.80 24.10
C GLU A 64 6.48 8.78 23.58
N GLU A 65 5.42 8.53 24.37
CA GLU A 65 4.26 7.78 23.94
C GLU A 65 3.51 8.58 22.87
N GLU A 66 3.77 8.26 21.61
CA GLU A 66 3.11 8.88 20.46
C GLU A 66 1.63 8.44 20.39
N PHE A 67 0.72 9.38 20.67
CA PHE A 67 -0.73 9.20 20.67
C PHE A 67 -1.26 9.06 19.23
N PHE A 68 -1.71 7.88 18.81
CA PHE A 68 -2.08 7.57 17.41
C PHE A 68 -3.59 7.47 17.12
N ASP A 69 -4.46 7.95 18.01
CA ASP A 69 -5.92 7.87 17.84
C ASP A 69 -6.52 9.28 17.90
N ALA A 70 -7.20 9.75 16.85
CA ALA A 70 -7.97 11.00 16.96
C ALA A 70 -9.17 10.80 17.88
N GLU A 71 -9.32 11.69 18.87
CA GLU A 71 -10.59 11.90 19.56
C GLU A 71 -11.64 12.37 18.55
N THR A 72 -12.74 11.63 18.45
CA THR A 72 -13.96 12.09 17.78
C THR A 72 -14.63 13.14 18.66
N GLY A 73 -14.13 14.37 18.60
CA GLY A 73 -14.78 15.54 19.19
C GLY A 73 -16.04 15.93 18.41
N LEU A 74 -17.12 15.18 18.59
CA LEU A 74 -18.48 15.61 18.26
C LEU A 74 -19.35 15.33 19.48
N GLU A 75 -19.39 16.30 20.40
CA GLU A 75 -20.51 16.40 21.34
C GLU A 75 -21.75 16.73 20.50
N SER A 76 -22.65 15.76 20.31
CA SER A 76 -24.02 16.05 19.92
C SER A 76 -24.89 16.07 21.17
N ASP A 77 -25.20 17.27 21.63
CA ASP A 77 -26.40 17.51 22.43
C ASP A 77 -27.62 17.17 21.57
N ASP A 78 -28.22 16.00 21.77
CA ASP A 78 -29.67 15.86 21.69
C ASP A 78 -30.14 14.74 22.63
N SER A 79 -30.83 15.15 23.68
CA SER A 79 -31.50 14.28 24.64
C SER A 79 -32.77 13.71 24.00
N GLY A 80 -32.71 12.46 23.58
CA GLY A 80 -33.87 11.66 23.21
C GLY A 80 -33.77 10.26 23.80
N GLU A 81 -34.40 10.04 24.95
CA GLU A 81 -34.60 8.70 25.51
C GLU A 81 -35.42 7.87 24.51
N VAL A 82 -34.84 6.80 23.96
CA VAL A 82 -35.61 5.76 23.26
C VAL A 82 -35.25 4.41 23.86
N ILE A 83 -36.18 3.89 24.65
CA ILE A 83 -36.13 2.55 25.24
C ILE A 83 -36.44 1.53 24.14
N PHE A 84 -35.44 0.77 23.69
CA PHE A 84 -35.66 -0.44 22.90
C PHE A 84 -35.53 -1.68 23.79
N LYS A 85 -36.68 -2.11 24.32
CA LYS A 85 -36.93 -3.51 24.67
C LYS A 85 -37.54 -4.17 23.44
N ASP A 86 -36.79 -5.10 22.86
CA ASP A 86 -37.26 -6.41 22.37
C ASP A 86 -36.28 -6.92 21.30
N ALA A 87 -35.26 -7.62 21.80
CA ALA A 87 -34.52 -8.59 21.01
C ALA A 87 -35.35 -9.88 20.87
N LEU A 88 -35.13 -10.57 19.75
CA LEU A 88 -35.53 -11.95 19.42
C LEU A 88 -36.93 -12.14 18.80
N VAL A 89 -36.99 -12.15 17.46
CA VAL A 89 -37.56 -13.27 16.68
C VAL A 89 -36.88 -13.30 15.30
N PHE A 90 -36.14 -14.37 15.02
CA PHE A 90 -35.64 -14.73 13.69
C PHE A 90 -36.84 -15.26 12.88
N ASP A 91 -37.32 -14.51 11.88
CA ASP A 91 -38.29 -15.05 10.91
C ASP A 91 -37.55 -15.51 9.64
N SER A 92 -37.52 -16.82 9.44
CA SER A 92 -36.92 -17.47 8.29
C SER A 92 -37.79 -17.27 7.05
N LYS A 93 -37.48 -16.26 6.23
CA LYS A 93 -37.95 -16.23 4.83
C LYS A 93 -36.82 -16.61 3.89
N ARG A 94 -36.96 -17.83 3.35
CA ARG A 94 -36.19 -18.38 2.24
C ARG A 94 -36.16 -17.39 1.08
N VAL A 95 -35.03 -16.73 0.88
CA VAL A 95 -34.64 -16.23 -0.44
C VAL A 95 -33.97 -17.41 -1.14
N THR A 96 -34.57 -17.84 -2.24
CA THR A 96 -34.04 -18.90 -3.11
C THR A 96 -32.76 -18.39 -3.75
N ASP A 97 -31.63 -18.83 -3.22
CA ASP A 97 -30.31 -18.52 -3.75
C ASP A 97 -30.01 -19.43 -4.94
N GLY A 98 -29.65 -18.82 -6.07
CA GLY A 98 -29.33 -19.47 -7.34
C GLY A 98 -27.91 -20.03 -7.38
N SER A 99 -27.49 -20.73 -6.33
CA SER A 99 -26.21 -21.42 -6.25
C SER A 99 -26.42 -22.90 -6.55
N SER A 100 -26.20 -23.30 -7.80
CA SER A 100 -26.19 -24.70 -8.18
C SER A 100 -24.88 -25.34 -7.72
N MET A 101 -24.93 -26.20 -6.69
CA MET A 101 -23.86 -27.17 -6.46
C MET A 101 -23.72 -28.07 -7.69
N GLN A 102 -22.57 -28.04 -8.36
CA GLN A 102 -22.26 -29.02 -9.42
C GLN A 102 -21.99 -30.40 -8.82
N GLU A 103 -22.33 -31.45 -9.58
CA GLU A 103 -22.20 -32.88 -9.23
C GLU A 103 -20.79 -33.35 -8.84
N ASN A 104 -19.76 -32.50 -8.91
CA ASN A 104 -18.36 -32.84 -8.61
C ASN A 104 -17.86 -32.34 -7.24
N GLY A 105 -18.69 -31.64 -6.45
CA GLY A 105 -18.33 -31.21 -5.09
C GLY A 105 -17.24 -30.12 -4.98
N LEU A 106 -16.84 -29.49 -6.10
CA LEU A 106 -15.91 -28.37 -6.12
C LEU A 106 -16.68 -27.04 -5.98
N TRP A 107 -16.37 -26.27 -4.94
CA TRP A 107 -16.91 -24.93 -4.75
C TRP A 107 -16.40 -23.97 -5.84
N GLU A 108 -17.31 -23.29 -6.53
CA GLU A 108 -16.96 -22.26 -7.50
C GLU A 108 -16.89 -20.89 -6.80
N ARG A 109 -15.73 -20.25 -6.85
CA ARG A 109 -15.52 -18.95 -6.21
C ARG A 109 -16.31 -17.84 -6.89
N ARG A 110 -16.75 -16.86 -6.11
CA ARG A 110 -17.50 -15.71 -6.62
C ARG A 110 -16.72 -14.93 -7.67
N LYS A 111 -17.42 -14.45 -8.69
CA LYS A 111 -16.88 -13.63 -9.80
C LYS A 111 -17.18 -12.14 -9.65
N GLY A 112 -17.96 -11.77 -8.65
CA GLY A 112 -18.34 -10.40 -8.34
C GLY A 112 -18.68 -10.22 -6.86
N LEU A 113 -18.76 -8.96 -6.45
CA LEU A 113 -19.21 -8.56 -5.12
C LEU A 113 -20.75 -8.52 -5.06
N PRO A 114 -21.34 -8.65 -3.86
CA PRO A 114 -22.79 -8.54 -3.65
C PRO A 114 -23.39 -7.18 -4.04
N ALA A 115 -22.60 -6.10 -3.95
CA ALA A 115 -23.00 -4.75 -4.31
C ALA A 115 -21.91 -4.03 -5.10
N GLU A 116 -22.33 -3.06 -5.92
CA GLU A 116 -21.42 -2.18 -6.65
C GLU A 116 -20.76 -1.15 -5.72
N THR A 117 -19.62 -0.62 -6.15
CA THR A 117 -18.92 0.47 -5.47
C THR A 117 -19.80 1.70 -5.41
N ILE A 118 -19.84 2.30 -4.23
CA ILE A 118 -20.60 3.52 -4.00
C ILE A 118 -19.83 4.72 -4.57
N SER A 119 -20.58 5.58 -5.28
CA SER A 119 -20.01 6.76 -5.90
C SER A 119 -19.41 7.71 -4.85
N ARG A 120 -18.14 8.07 -5.07
CA ARG A 120 -17.39 9.03 -4.23
C ARG A 120 -17.67 10.49 -4.58
N ASN A 121 -18.58 10.77 -5.50
CA ASN A 121 -18.76 12.11 -6.12
C ASN A 121 -19.11 13.22 -5.11
N ASN A 122 -19.65 12.88 -3.95
CA ASN A 122 -20.01 13.85 -2.91
C ASN A 122 -18.94 14.02 -1.81
N TYR A 123 -17.82 13.29 -1.88
CA TYR A 123 -16.81 13.24 -0.83
C TYR A 123 -15.42 13.61 -1.37
N SER A 124 -14.80 14.64 -0.77
CA SER A 124 -13.44 15.06 -1.12
C SER A 124 -12.43 14.55 -0.09
N VAL A 125 -11.41 13.81 -0.53
CA VAL A 125 -10.28 13.39 0.33
C VAL A 125 -9.61 14.62 0.97
N TRP A 126 -9.50 15.74 0.22
CA TRP A 126 -8.98 17.00 0.73
C TRP A 126 -9.75 17.55 1.94
N SER A 127 -11.09 17.40 1.96
CA SER A 127 -11.89 17.90 3.08
C SER A 127 -11.51 17.25 4.42
N ILE A 128 -10.99 16.02 4.37
CA ILE A 128 -10.45 15.27 5.51
C ILE A 128 -9.00 15.68 5.74
N LEU A 129 -8.18 15.67 4.68
CA LEU A 129 -6.76 16.03 4.75
C LEU A 129 -6.52 17.47 5.24
N LYS A 130 -7.42 18.40 4.95
CA LYS A 130 -7.38 19.77 5.47
C LYS A 130 -7.52 19.80 7.00
N LYS A 131 -8.32 18.89 7.57
CA LYS A 131 -8.40 18.70 9.03
C LYS A 131 -7.13 18.05 9.59
N CYS A 132 -6.28 17.46 8.73
CA CYS A 132 -5.01 16.83 9.09
C CYS A 132 -3.80 17.78 9.04
N ILE A 133 -3.94 19.03 8.60
CA ILE A 133 -2.78 19.94 8.43
C ILE A 133 -2.14 20.22 9.81
N GLY A 134 -0.92 19.71 10.01
CA GLY A 134 -0.18 19.82 11.28
C GLY A 134 -0.29 18.58 12.20
N MET A 135 -1.04 17.55 11.81
CA MET A 135 -1.17 16.27 12.51
C MET A 135 -0.62 15.12 11.62
N GLU A 136 -0.26 13.98 12.22
CA GLU A 136 0.09 12.78 11.46
C GLU A 136 -1.16 12.16 10.83
N LEU A 137 -1.09 11.78 9.54
CA LEU A 137 -2.22 11.25 8.76
C LEU A 137 -2.84 9.97 9.34
N SER A 138 -2.07 9.17 10.06
CA SER A 138 -2.53 7.93 10.69
C SER A 138 -3.55 8.15 11.81
N LYS A 139 -3.59 9.37 12.38
CA LYS A 139 -4.45 9.67 13.54
C LYS A 139 -5.90 9.91 13.16
N ILE A 140 -6.22 10.16 11.88
CA ILE A 140 -7.56 10.58 11.47
C ILE A 140 -8.38 9.42 10.92
N ALA A 141 -9.56 9.22 11.52
CA ALA A 141 -10.52 8.22 11.08
C ALA A 141 -11.02 8.57 9.67
N MET A 142 -10.58 7.78 8.68
CA MET A 142 -11.03 7.92 7.30
C MET A 142 -12.49 7.46 7.20
N PRO A 143 -13.41 8.24 6.61
CA PRO A 143 -14.79 7.79 6.39
C PRO A 143 -14.84 6.52 5.53
N VAL A 144 -15.79 5.64 5.82
CA VAL A 144 -15.93 4.32 5.15
C VAL A 144 -16.03 4.43 3.64
N VAL A 145 -16.59 5.51 3.09
CA VAL A 145 -16.72 5.71 1.63
C VAL A 145 -15.37 5.75 0.87
N PHE A 146 -14.27 6.07 1.56
CA PHE A 146 -12.92 6.04 0.98
C PHE A 146 -12.26 4.67 1.12
N ASN A 147 -12.85 3.76 1.89
CA ASN A 147 -12.37 2.41 2.00
C ASN A 147 -12.69 1.61 0.72
N GLU A 148 -12.10 0.44 0.65
CA GLU A 148 -12.58 -0.70 -0.14
C GLU A 148 -12.93 -1.83 0.83
N PRO A 149 -13.81 -2.77 0.46
CA PRO A 149 -14.30 -3.82 1.37
C PRO A 149 -13.29 -4.95 1.56
N LEU A 150 -12.04 -4.62 1.89
CA LEU A 150 -10.97 -5.55 2.26
C LEU A 150 -10.18 -4.99 3.45
N SER A 151 -9.78 -5.88 4.35
CA SER A 151 -8.78 -5.58 5.38
C SER A 151 -7.39 -5.44 4.74
N PHE A 152 -6.48 -4.71 5.37
CA PHE A 152 -5.09 -4.66 4.91
C PHE A 152 -4.43 -6.06 4.93
N LEU A 153 -4.87 -6.97 5.82
CA LEU A 153 -4.42 -8.36 5.84
C LEU A 153 -4.77 -9.11 4.54
N GLN A 154 -5.96 -8.82 3.99
CA GLN A 154 -6.40 -9.34 2.69
C GLN A 154 -5.61 -8.69 1.55
N ARG A 155 -5.36 -7.37 1.62
CA ARG A 155 -4.53 -6.67 0.63
C ARG A 155 -3.12 -7.24 0.54
N ILE A 156 -2.49 -7.59 1.66
CA ILE A 156 -1.17 -8.26 1.67
C ILE A 156 -1.24 -9.65 1.02
N SER A 157 -2.36 -10.35 1.19
CA SER A 157 -2.55 -11.68 0.60
C SER A 157 -2.61 -11.66 -0.94
N GLU A 158 -2.87 -10.49 -1.55
CA GLU A 158 -2.77 -10.29 -3.01
C GLU A 158 -1.33 -10.50 -3.54
N TYR A 159 -0.29 -10.47 -2.67
CA TYR A 159 1.07 -10.85 -3.06
C TYR A 159 1.13 -12.26 -3.66
N MET A 160 0.18 -13.14 -3.28
CA MET A 160 0.10 -14.52 -3.73
C MET A 160 -0.73 -14.71 -5.02
N GLU A 161 -1.23 -13.65 -5.66
CA GLU A 161 -2.04 -13.76 -6.90
C GLU A 161 -1.31 -14.51 -8.02
N HIS A 162 0.02 -14.41 -8.09
CA HIS A 162 0.83 -15.01 -9.14
C HIS A 162 1.74 -16.14 -8.61
N THR A 163 1.24 -16.94 -7.66
CA THR A 163 2.01 -18.03 -7.01
C THR A 163 2.57 -19.07 -7.99
N HIS A 164 1.97 -19.23 -9.18
CA HIS A 164 2.51 -20.07 -10.26
C HIS A 164 3.96 -19.71 -10.65
N LEU A 165 4.40 -18.45 -10.43
CA LEU A 165 5.78 -18.04 -10.62
C LEU A 165 6.70 -18.71 -9.59
N ILE A 166 6.30 -18.79 -8.32
CA ILE A 166 7.09 -19.48 -7.29
C ILE A 166 7.21 -20.96 -7.63
N HIS A 167 6.10 -21.62 -8.00
CA HIS A 167 6.12 -23.03 -8.44
C HIS A 167 7.07 -23.25 -9.64
N LYS A 168 7.05 -22.32 -10.61
CA LYS A 168 7.99 -22.34 -11.73
C LYS A 168 9.44 -22.20 -11.24
N ALA A 169 9.73 -21.29 -10.31
CA ALA A 169 11.06 -21.16 -9.72
C ALA A 169 11.52 -22.46 -9.01
N CYS A 170 10.63 -23.12 -8.25
CA CYS A 170 10.92 -24.42 -7.63
C CYS A 170 11.34 -25.50 -8.65
N SER A 171 10.77 -25.46 -9.86
CA SER A 171 11.06 -26.43 -10.92
C SER A 171 12.38 -26.18 -11.68
N LEU A 172 12.94 -24.97 -11.61
CA LEU A 172 14.10 -24.57 -12.40
C LEU A 172 15.43 -24.98 -11.75
N SER A 173 16.35 -25.47 -12.56
CA SER A 173 17.67 -25.97 -12.10
C SER A 173 18.74 -24.89 -12.03
N ASP A 174 18.74 -23.93 -12.95
CA ASP A 174 19.72 -22.83 -12.97
C ASP A 174 19.30 -21.69 -12.01
N ALA A 175 20.26 -21.20 -11.23
CA ALA A 175 20.01 -20.17 -10.21
C ALA A 175 19.64 -18.80 -10.81
N VAL A 176 20.17 -18.46 -11.99
CA VAL A 176 19.83 -17.22 -12.70
C VAL A 176 18.42 -17.32 -13.29
N ASP A 177 18.03 -18.49 -13.78
CA ASP A 177 16.64 -18.74 -14.20
C ASP A 177 15.66 -18.66 -13.04
N ARG A 178 16.00 -19.22 -11.86
CA ARG A 178 15.22 -19.01 -10.63
C ARG A 178 15.11 -17.53 -10.28
N MET A 179 16.23 -16.80 -10.25
CA MET A 179 16.26 -15.37 -9.93
C MET A 179 15.39 -14.54 -10.89
N GLN A 180 15.36 -14.86 -12.19
CA GLN A 180 14.46 -14.19 -13.15
C GLN A 180 12.99 -14.36 -12.75
N VAL A 181 12.59 -15.56 -12.34
CA VAL A 181 11.21 -15.84 -11.97
C VAL A 181 10.86 -15.27 -10.59
N VAL A 182 11.79 -15.29 -9.63
CA VAL A 182 11.62 -14.61 -8.34
C VAL A 182 11.48 -13.09 -8.53
N ALA A 183 12.26 -12.49 -9.42
CA ALA A 183 12.12 -11.08 -9.78
C ALA A 183 10.76 -10.77 -10.42
N ALA A 184 10.25 -11.66 -11.26
CA ALA A 184 8.91 -11.54 -11.82
C ALA A 184 7.82 -11.65 -10.74
N PHE A 185 7.98 -12.57 -9.79
CA PHE A 185 7.08 -12.72 -8.65
C PHE A 185 7.03 -11.44 -7.80
N ALA A 186 8.19 -10.91 -7.41
CA ALA A 186 8.30 -9.69 -6.58
C ALA A 186 7.59 -8.48 -7.21
N VAL A 187 7.68 -8.30 -8.53
CA VAL A 187 6.95 -7.21 -9.23
C VAL A 187 5.47 -7.54 -9.38
N SER A 188 5.11 -8.80 -9.68
CA SER A 188 3.72 -9.20 -9.82
C SER A 188 2.92 -9.08 -8.52
N ALA A 189 3.57 -9.23 -7.37
CA ALA A 189 2.97 -9.10 -6.04
C ALA A 189 2.41 -7.69 -5.79
N VAL A 190 3.00 -6.67 -6.42
CA VAL A 190 2.57 -5.27 -6.28
C VAL A 190 1.81 -4.75 -7.51
N ALA A 191 1.46 -5.62 -8.47
CA ALA A 191 0.83 -5.21 -9.72
C ALA A 191 -0.65 -4.82 -9.58
N SER A 192 -1.37 -5.44 -8.64
CA SER A 192 -2.82 -5.24 -8.46
C SER A 192 -3.22 -3.83 -8.02
N GLN A 193 -2.24 -3.00 -7.61
CA GLN A 193 -2.45 -1.70 -6.98
C GLN A 193 -2.92 -0.60 -7.95
N TRP A 194 -2.68 -0.75 -9.25
CA TRP A 194 -3.09 0.24 -10.26
C TRP A 194 -4.61 0.54 -10.15
N GLU A 195 -5.07 1.78 -10.17
CA GLU A 195 -6.49 2.17 -10.00
C GLU A 195 -7.20 1.75 -8.68
N ARG A 196 -6.55 0.99 -7.79
CA ARG A 196 -7.06 0.59 -6.47
C ARG A 196 -6.88 1.71 -5.44
N THR A 197 -7.52 2.86 -5.69
CA THR A 197 -7.40 4.07 -4.85
C THR A 197 -8.21 4.01 -3.54
N GLY A 198 -8.96 2.93 -3.31
CA GLY A 198 -9.61 2.68 -2.02
C GLY A 198 -8.61 2.27 -0.95
N LYS A 199 -8.76 2.85 0.24
CA LYS A 199 -7.96 2.47 1.41
C LYS A 199 -8.48 1.13 1.95
N PRO A 200 -7.67 0.07 2.10
CA PRO A 200 -8.14 -1.09 2.85
C PRO A 200 -8.46 -0.70 4.30
N PHE A 201 -9.34 -1.45 4.96
CA PHE A 201 -9.60 -1.25 6.39
C PHE A 201 -8.32 -1.50 7.18
N ASN A 202 -8.03 -0.60 8.13
CA ASN A 202 -6.95 -0.81 9.07
C ASN A 202 -7.33 -2.03 9.95
N PRO A 203 -6.52 -3.10 10.01
CA PRO A 203 -6.84 -4.26 10.82
C PRO A 203 -6.84 -3.90 12.31
N LEU A 204 -7.73 -4.52 13.08
CA LEU A 204 -7.70 -4.42 14.54
C LEU A 204 -6.51 -5.20 15.10
N LEU A 205 -5.97 -4.82 16.25
CA LEU A 205 -4.91 -5.57 16.93
C LEU A 205 -5.39 -7.00 17.24
N GLY A 206 -4.64 -8.01 16.78
CA GLY A 206 -5.04 -9.42 16.89
C GLY A 206 -6.02 -9.90 15.82
N GLU A 207 -6.43 -9.04 14.88
CA GLU A 207 -7.16 -9.46 13.68
C GLU A 207 -6.30 -10.44 12.88
N THR A 208 -6.93 -11.48 12.36
CA THR A 208 -6.29 -12.51 11.53
C THR A 208 -6.94 -12.59 10.17
N TYR A 209 -6.24 -13.18 9.21
CA TYR A 209 -6.84 -13.61 7.95
C TYR A 209 -6.16 -14.86 7.44
N GLU A 210 -6.95 -15.89 7.12
CA GLU A 210 -6.44 -17.06 6.41
C GLU A 210 -6.89 -17.13 4.94
N LEU A 211 -6.04 -17.72 4.10
CA LEU A 211 -6.36 -18.02 2.72
C LEU A 211 -5.79 -19.39 2.33
N ILE A 212 -6.65 -20.32 1.98
CA ILE A 212 -6.27 -21.65 1.46
C ILE A 212 -6.66 -21.70 -0.02
N ARG A 213 -5.67 -21.89 -0.89
CA ARG A 213 -5.86 -22.04 -2.34
C ARG A 213 -5.31 -23.40 -2.76
N GLU A 214 -6.13 -24.43 -2.60
CA GLU A 214 -5.76 -25.80 -3.02
C GLU A 214 -5.46 -25.88 -4.52
N ASP A 215 -6.22 -25.13 -5.32
CA ASP A 215 -6.04 -24.97 -6.77
C ASP A 215 -4.69 -24.34 -7.14
N GLU A 216 -4.16 -23.46 -6.29
CA GLU A 216 -2.84 -22.85 -6.47
C GLU A 216 -1.75 -23.47 -5.58
N GLY A 217 -2.10 -24.49 -4.77
CA GLY A 217 -1.15 -25.26 -3.98
C GLY A 217 -0.52 -24.54 -2.79
N TYR A 218 -1.18 -23.58 -2.15
CA TYR A 218 -0.67 -22.91 -0.94
C TYR A 218 -1.75 -22.62 0.10
N ARG A 219 -1.29 -22.34 1.33
CA ARG A 219 -2.09 -21.69 2.38
C ARG A 219 -1.32 -20.51 2.97
N LEU A 220 -2.04 -19.51 3.46
CA LEU A 220 -1.53 -18.29 4.04
C LEU A 220 -2.27 -17.97 5.33
N ILE A 221 -1.54 -17.47 6.32
CA ILE A 221 -2.07 -16.83 7.53
C ILE A 221 -1.42 -15.45 7.68
N SER A 222 -2.20 -14.47 8.08
CA SER A 222 -1.70 -13.16 8.53
C SER A 222 -2.37 -12.73 9.83
N GLU A 223 -1.64 -11.92 10.61
CA GLU A 223 -2.08 -11.36 11.89
C GLU A 223 -1.64 -9.89 11.97
N GLN A 224 -2.52 -9.04 12.53
CA GLN A 224 -2.13 -7.70 12.95
C GLN A 224 -1.39 -7.78 14.29
N VAL A 225 -0.08 -7.85 14.22
CA VAL A 225 0.81 -8.09 15.36
C VAL A 225 1.08 -6.85 16.20
N SER A 226 0.89 -5.66 15.63
CA SER A 226 1.01 -4.38 16.33
C SER A 226 0.07 -3.34 15.75
N HIS A 227 -0.41 -2.42 16.58
CA HIS A 227 -1.23 -1.28 16.15
C HIS A 227 -0.45 0.05 16.17
N HIS A 228 0.58 0.16 17.02
CA HIS A 228 1.43 1.35 17.14
C HIS A 228 2.92 0.95 17.20
N PRO A 229 3.63 0.96 16.06
CA PRO A 229 3.14 1.20 14.70
C PRO A 229 2.26 0.05 14.16
N PRO A 230 1.43 0.27 13.12
CA PRO A 230 0.58 -0.77 12.54
C PRO A 230 1.41 -1.76 11.72
N ILE A 231 1.69 -2.93 12.30
CA ILE A 231 2.47 -4.00 11.66
C ILE A 231 1.54 -5.18 11.39
N SER A 232 1.51 -5.63 10.14
CA SER A 232 0.83 -6.86 9.72
C SER A 232 1.87 -7.89 9.34
N ALA A 233 1.88 -9.05 10.01
CA ALA A 233 2.73 -10.18 9.68
C ALA A 233 1.96 -11.19 8.83
N PHE A 234 2.66 -11.87 7.91
CA PHE A 234 2.06 -12.93 7.10
C PHE A 234 3.05 -14.08 6.88
N HIS A 235 2.50 -15.27 6.71
CA HIS A 235 3.24 -16.48 6.36
C HIS A 235 2.41 -17.33 5.41
N ALA A 236 2.95 -17.56 4.23
CA ALA A 236 2.41 -18.45 3.21
C ALA A 236 3.32 -19.66 3.03
N GLN A 237 2.73 -20.83 2.91
CA GLN A 237 3.46 -22.08 2.73
C GLN A 237 2.81 -22.93 1.64
N SER A 238 3.66 -23.58 0.84
CA SER A 238 3.23 -24.56 -0.15
C SER A 238 2.56 -25.76 0.53
N LEU A 239 1.42 -26.22 -0.02
CA LEU A 239 0.78 -27.46 0.42
C LEU A 239 1.63 -28.70 0.10
N LYS A 240 2.57 -28.59 -0.84
CA LYS A 240 3.53 -29.63 -1.23
C LYS A 240 4.91 -29.45 -0.58
N GLN A 241 5.06 -28.50 0.35
CA GLN A 241 6.32 -28.20 1.01
C GLN A 241 7.45 -27.82 0.01
N GLU A 242 7.10 -27.09 -1.05
CA GLU A 242 8.07 -26.65 -2.06
C GLU A 242 8.67 -25.27 -1.75
N PHE A 243 7.91 -24.40 -1.08
CA PHE A 243 8.33 -23.05 -0.73
C PHE A 243 7.66 -22.55 0.56
N GLU A 244 8.27 -21.54 1.16
CA GLU A 244 7.69 -20.67 2.18
C GLU A 244 7.89 -19.21 1.76
N PHE A 245 6.88 -18.36 1.96
CA PHE A 245 6.93 -16.94 1.66
C PHE A 245 6.34 -16.16 2.83
N HIS A 246 7.14 -15.31 3.46
CA HIS A 246 6.76 -14.64 4.70
C HIS A 246 7.38 -13.25 4.82
N GLY A 247 6.85 -12.49 5.76
CA GLY A 247 7.39 -11.19 6.15
C GLY A 247 6.39 -10.41 6.97
N SER A 248 6.76 -9.17 7.27
CA SER A 248 5.91 -8.22 7.97
C SER A 248 5.95 -6.87 7.28
N ILE A 249 4.83 -6.13 7.29
CA ILE A 249 4.69 -4.84 6.62
C ILE A 249 4.19 -3.79 7.61
N TYR A 250 4.93 -2.69 7.70
CA TYR A 250 4.53 -1.43 8.31
C TYR A 250 4.44 -0.33 7.22
N PRO A 251 3.24 0.09 6.80
CA PRO A 251 3.09 1.15 5.82
C PRO A 251 3.26 2.53 6.48
N LYS A 252 4.44 3.12 6.38
CA LYS A 252 4.72 4.46 6.90
C LYS A 252 4.25 5.53 5.91
N LEU A 253 3.31 6.36 6.33
CA LEU A 253 2.69 7.39 5.48
C LEU A 253 3.39 8.76 5.61
N LYS A 254 3.59 9.45 4.50
CA LYS A 254 4.14 10.83 4.41
C LYS A 254 3.28 11.67 3.47
N PHE A 255 2.88 12.86 3.91
CA PHE A 255 2.10 13.81 3.10
C PHE A 255 3.03 14.83 2.42
N TRP A 256 2.89 14.98 1.10
CA TRP A 256 3.70 15.88 0.27
C TRP A 256 2.83 16.91 -0.47
N GLY A 257 1.89 17.53 0.25
CA GLY A 257 0.98 18.51 -0.35
C GLY A 257 -0.07 17.86 -1.26
N LYS A 258 0.27 17.61 -2.52
CA LYS A 258 -0.67 17.02 -3.50
C LYS A 258 -0.68 15.48 -3.52
N SER A 259 0.23 14.84 -2.79
CA SER A 259 0.39 13.38 -2.81
C SER A 259 0.63 12.79 -1.41
N VAL A 260 0.23 11.53 -1.20
CA VAL A 260 0.57 10.73 -0.03
C VAL A 260 1.50 9.62 -0.47
N GLU A 261 2.67 9.53 0.15
CA GLU A 261 3.60 8.43 -0.02
C GLU A 261 3.41 7.41 1.10
N ALA A 262 3.36 6.13 0.73
CA ALA A 262 3.38 4.98 1.61
C ALA A 262 4.69 4.22 1.38
N GLU A 263 5.53 4.20 2.42
CA GLU A 263 6.75 3.40 2.49
C GLU A 263 6.43 2.06 3.15
N PRO A 264 6.42 0.93 2.40
CA PRO A 264 6.16 -0.39 2.97
C PRO A 264 7.42 -0.92 3.67
N ILE A 265 7.59 -0.54 4.94
CA ILE A 265 8.73 -0.98 5.76
C ILE A 265 8.54 -2.46 6.09
N GLY A 266 9.49 -3.30 5.69
CA GLY A 266 9.41 -4.73 5.89
C GLY A 266 10.29 -5.52 4.94
N THR A 267 10.85 -6.64 5.41
CA THR A 267 11.61 -7.58 4.57
C THR A 267 10.69 -8.71 4.13
N MET A 268 10.57 -8.90 2.83
CA MET A 268 9.93 -10.09 2.26
C MET A 268 10.99 -11.20 2.16
N THR A 269 10.63 -12.41 2.57
CA THR A 269 11.49 -13.59 2.52
C THR A 269 10.80 -14.71 1.76
N LEU A 270 11.41 -15.18 0.68
CA LEU A 270 10.98 -16.36 -0.08
C LEU A 270 12.02 -17.46 0.04
N GLU A 271 11.62 -18.62 0.52
CA GLU A 271 12.47 -19.80 0.67
C GLU A 271 12.04 -20.87 -0.32
N LEU A 272 12.95 -21.31 -1.18
CA LEU A 272 12.75 -22.43 -2.11
C LEU A 272 13.36 -23.69 -1.49
N LEU A 273 12.52 -24.47 -0.81
CA LEU A 273 12.95 -25.52 0.13
C LEU A 273 13.78 -26.62 -0.55
N LYS A 274 13.39 -27.03 -1.76
CA LYS A 274 14.14 -28.02 -2.55
C LYS A 274 15.57 -27.59 -2.87
N HIS A 275 15.78 -26.30 -3.11
CA HIS A 275 17.09 -25.74 -3.48
C HIS A 275 17.89 -25.29 -2.27
N LYS A 276 17.26 -25.19 -1.09
CA LYS A 276 17.85 -24.59 0.13
C LYS A 276 18.36 -23.17 -0.15
N GLU A 277 17.52 -22.40 -0.85
CA GLU A 277 17.79 -21.01 -1.21
C GLU A 277 16.76 -20.09 -0.59
N ALA A 278 17.22 -18.95 -0.10
CA ALA A 278 16.37 -17.88 0.40
C ALA A 278 16.65 -16.59 -0.37
N TYR A 279 15.56 -15.88 -0.67
CA TYR A 279 15.57 -14.62 -1.38
C TYR A 279 14.92 -13.57 -0.49
N THR A 280 15.57 -12.41 -0.35
CA THR A 280 15.00 -11.30 0.41
C THR A 280 14.97 -10.01 -0.40
N TRP A 281 13.93 -9.22 -0.21
CA TRP A 281 13.78 -7.88 -0.78
C TRP A 281 12.85 -7.01 0.06
N THR A 282 12.83 -5.71 -0.24
CA THR A 282 11.83 -4.75 0.25
C THR A 282 10.95 -4.30 -0.91
N ASN A 283 9.69 -3.97 -0.64
CA ASN A 283 8.77 -3.50 -1.69
C ASN A 283 9.07 -2.04 -2.09
N PRO A 284 8.68 -1.61 -3.31
CA PRO A 284 8.88 -0.23 -3.76
C PRO A 284 7.98 0.75 -2.99
N MET A 285 8.33 2.04 -3.03
CA MET A 285 7.47 3.12 -2.53
C MET A 285 6.17 3.15 -3.34
N CYS A 286 5.05 3.42 -2.67
CA CYS A 286 3.76 3.67 -3.30
C CYS A 286 3.38 5.13 -3.10
N CYS A 287 2.91 5.81 -4.14
CA CYS A 287 2.48 7.20 -4.07
C CYS A 287 1.06 7.33 -4.62
N VAL A 288 0.17 7.92 -3.83
CA VAL A 288 -1.17 8.31 -4.25
C VAL A 288 -1.14 9.80 -4.58
N HIS A 289 -1.30 10.13 -5.84
CA HIS A 289 -1.29 11.50 -6.35
C HIS A 289 -2.70 12.11 -6.36
N ASN A 290 -2.76 13.43 -6.50
CA ASN A 290 -3.99 14.20 -6.65
C ASN A 290 -4.98 14.07 -5.48
N ILE A 291 -4.46 13.95 -4.26
CA ILE A 291 -5.30 13.82 -3.04
C ILE A 291 -6.08 15.10 -2.70
N ILE A 292 -5.68 16.23 -3.29
CA ILE A 292 -6.32 17.53 -3.11
C ILE A 292 -7.36 17.79 -4.20
N LEU A 293 -6.89 17.76 -5.45
CA LEU A 293 -7.64 18.12 -6.65
C LEU A 293 -7.18 17.21 -7.79
N GLY A 294 -8.12 16.85 -8.68
CA GLY A 294 -7.86 15.98 -9.82
C GLY A 294 -8.25 14.51 -9.56
N LYS A 295 -7.98 13.67 -10.55
CA LYS A 295 -8.25 12.23 -10.47
C LYS A 295 -7.14 11.55 -9.66
N LEU A 296 -7.50 10.84 -8.59
CA LEU A 296 -6.56 10.03 -7.81
C LEU A 296 -5.92 8.96 -8.70
N TRP A 297 -4.60 8.80 -8.57
CA TRP A 297 -3.87 7.71 -9.22
C TRP A 297 -2.69 7.24 -8.39
N ILE A 298 -2.26 6.01 -8.67
CA ILE A 298 -1.22 5.32 -7.91
C ILE A 298 0.01 5.17 -8.78
N GLU A 299 1.14 5.50 -8.19
CA GLU A 299 2.47 5.26 -8.74
C GLU A 299 3.26 4.35 -7.80
N GLN A 300 4.17 3.56 -8.37
CA GLN A 300 5.21 2.88 -7.61
C GLN A 300 6.57 3.22 -8.16
N TYR A 301 7.51 3.56 -7.27
CA TYR A 301 8.86 3.95 -7.64
C TYR A 301 9.88 3.49 -6.59
N GLY A 302 11.17 3.56 -6.94
CA GLY A 302 12.28 3.20 -6.06
C GLY A 302 13.09 2.02 -6.56
N THR A 303 14.10 1.62 -5.79
CA THR A 303 14.98 0.50 -6.13
C THR A 303 14.66 -0.69 -5.25
N VAL A 304 14.32 -1.82 -5.87
CA VAL A 304 14.13 -3.11 -5.21
C VAL A 304 15.37 -3.96 -5.47
N GLU A 305 16.03 -4.40 -4.41
CA GLU A 305 17.16 -5.33 -4.47
C GLU A 305 16.73 -6.69 -3.94
N ILE A 306 16.74 -7.70 -4.80
CA ILE A 306 16.48 -9.09 -4.45
C ILE A 306 17.81 -9.80 -4.30
N VAL A 307 18.08 -10.35 -3.13
CA VAL A 307 19.34 -11.04 -2.81
C VAL A 307 19.07 -12.53 -2.64
N ASN A 308 19.76 -13.38 -3.41
CA ASN A 308 19.83 -14.82 -3.11
C ASN A 308 20.96 -15.07 -2.12
N HIS A 309 20.63 -15.48 -0.90
CA HIS A 309 21.61 -15.65 0.17
C HIS A 309 22.51 -16.87 0.00
N SER A 310 22.07 -17.87 -0.77
CA SER A 310 22.84 -19.10 -1.00
C SER A 310 23.90 -18.92 -2.08
N THR A 311 23.57 -18.25 -3.20
CA THR A 311 24.52 -18.02 -4.30
C THR A 311 25.27 -16.68 -4.17
N GLY A 312 24.64 -15.69 -3.54
CA GLY A 312 25.11 -14.30 -3.54
C GLY A 312 24.76 -13.53 -4.82
N ASP A 313 23.94 -14.11 -5.70
CA ASP A 313 23.39 -13.41 -6.86
C ASP A 313 22.41 -12.32 -6.41
N LYS A 314 22.35 -11.23 -7.17
CA LYS A 314 21.48 -10.09 -6.88
C LYS A 314 20.69 -9.69 -8.11
N CYS A 315 19.41 -9.39 -7.94
CA CYS A 315 18.59 -8.72 -8.94
C CYS A 315 18.28 -7.30 -8.46
N ILE A 316 18.65 -6.30 -9.25
CA ILE A 316 18.38 -4.89 -8.95
C ILE A 316 17.32 -4.42 -9.93
N LEU A 317 16.15 -4.04 -9.43
CA LEU A 317 15.00 -3.55 -10.19
C LEU A 317 14.74 -2.08 -9.84
N ASN A 318 14.69 -1.21 -10.85
CA ASN A 318 14.36 0.20 -10.67
C ASN A 318 12.94 0.44 -11.17
N PHE A 319 12.03 0.72 -10.24
CA PHE A 319 10.70 1.24 -10.52
C PHE A 319 10.86 2.73 -10.79
N LYS A 320 10.69 3.12 -12.04
CA LYS A 320 10.94 4.49 -12.45
C LYS A 320 9.77 5.39 -12.07
N PRO A 321 10.05 6.58 -11.51
CA PRO A 321 9.03 7.61 -11.43
C PRO A 321 8.63 8.05 -12.85
N CYS A 322 7.42 8.57 -12.98
CA CYS A 322 6.72 9.00 -14.17
C CYS A 322 7.59 9.93 -15.03
N GLY A 323 8.39 10.77 -14.37
CA GLY A 323 9.31 11.72 -14.99
C GLY A 323 8.56 12.85 -15.71
N MET A 324 9.30 13.76 -16.35
CA MET A 324 8.69 14.80 -17.17
C MET A 324 7.96 14.18 -18.37
N PHE A 325 6.72 14.62 -18.64
CA PHE A 325 5.86 14.16 -19.74
C PHE A 325 5.44 12.68 -19.66
N GLY A 326 5.49 12.05 -18.49
CA GLY A 326 4.96 10.70 -18.29
C GLY A 326 5.67 9.56 -19.02
N LYS A 327 6.83 9.82 -19.61
CA LYS A 327 7.54 8.85 -20.47
C LYS A 327 7.89 7.55 -19.78
N ASP A 328 8.19 7.60 -18.48
CA ASP A 328 8.65 6.45 -17.70
C ASP A 328 7.58 5.90 -16.76
N LEU A 329 6.32 6.34 -16.91
CA LEU A 329 5.19 5.86 -16.11
C LEU A 329 5.13 4.33 -16.09
N HIS A 330 5.15 3.81 -14.86
CA HIS A 330 5.11 2.39 -14.49
C HIS A 330 6.28 1.52 -14.96
N LYS A 331 7.32 2.10 -15.56
CA LYS A 331 8.44 1.30 -16.08
C LYS A 331 9.25 0.67 -14.96
N VAL A 332 9.60 -0.59 -15.17
CA VAL A 332 10.57 -1.32 -14.36
C VAL A 332 11.73 -1.70 -15.26
N GLU A 333 12.95 -1.29 -14.89
CA GLU A 333 14.19 -1.67 -15.59
C GLU A 333 15.25 -2.11 -14.58
N GLY A 334 15.94 -3.20 -14.87
CA GLY A 334 16.87 -3.80 -13.92
C GLY A 334 17.78 -4.85 -14.55
N PHE A 335 18.55 -5.52 -13.71
CA PHE A 335 19.44 -6.58 -14.15
C PHE A 335 19.74 -7.57 -13.01
N ILE A 336 20.07 -8.79 -13.40
CA ILE A 336 20.62 -9.82 -12.51
C ILE A 336 22.12 -9.81 -12.66
N GLN A 337 22.83 -9.80 -11.55
CA GLN A 337 24.29 -9.91 -11.48
C GLN A 337 24.69 -11.05 -10.55
N ASP A 338 25.81 -11.69 -10.88
CA ASP A 338 26.42 -12.69 -10.00
C ASP A 338 27.25 -12.04 -8.87
N ARG A 339 27.79 -12.87 -7.98
CA ARG A 339 28.66 -12.43 -6.87
C ARG A 339 29.88 -11.61 -7.34
N SER A 340 30.33 -11.82 -8.58
CA SER A 340 31.43 -11.06 -9.20
C SER A 340 30.95 -9.74 -9.86
N LYS A 341 29.70 -9.34 -9.63
CA LYS A 341 29.02 -8.17 -10.23
C LYS A 341 28.92 -8.24 -11.76
N LYS A 342 29.05 -9.43 -12.35
CA LYS A 342 28.88 -9.60 -13.79
C LYS A 342 27.38 -9.70 -14.10
N LYS A 343 26.89 -8.80 -14.95
CA LYS A 343 25.50 -8.83 -15.43
C LYS A 343 25.25 -10.11 -16.23
N ARG A 344 24.23 -10.88 -15.81
CA ARG A 344 23.81 -12.13 -16.42
C ARG A 344 22.57 -11.96 -17.29
N ARG A 345 21.61 -11.15 -16.84
CA ARG A 345 20.35 -10.85 -17.54
C ARG A 345 19.95 -9.40 -17.31
N VAL A 346 19.25 -8.82 -18.28
CA VAL A 346 18.56 -7.53 -18.12
C VAL A 346 17.08 -7.81 -18.04
N ILE A 347 16.40 -7.17 -17.10
CA ILE A 347 14.96 -7.28 -16.89
C ILE A 347 14.34 -5.92 -17.21
N TYR A 348 13.23 -5.92 -17.95
CA TYR A 348 12.51 -4.69 -18.28
C TYR A 348 11.03 -4.94 -18.50
N GLY A 349 10.21 -3.91 -18.31
CA GLY A 349 8.77 -3.98 -18.54
C GLY A 349 8.02 -2.85 -17.83
N LYS A 350 6.77 -3.12 -17.48
CA LYS A 350 5.94 -2.24 -16.65
C LYS A 350 5.21 -3.06 -15.61
N TRP A 351 5.20 -2.60 -14.35
CA TRP A 351 4.56 -3.32 -13.25
C TRP A 351 3.03 -3.41 -13.38
N THR A 352 2.43 -2.61 -14.27
CA THR A 352 1.00 -2.68 -14.60
C THR A 352 0.66 -3.59 -15.78
N GLU A 353 1.65 -4.16 -16.48
CA GLU A 353 1.43 -4.88 -17.74
C GLU A 353 2.17 -6.21 -17.81
N CYS A 354 3.51 -6.19 -17.81
CA CYS A 354 4.34 -7.36 -18.07
C CYS A 354 5.83 -7.13 -17.77
N MET A 355 6.59 -8.23 -17.72
CA MET A 355 8.04 -8.24 -17.58
C MET A 355 8.71 -9.19 -18.57
N TYR A 356 9.84 -8.74 -19.10
CA TYR A 356 10.70 -9.48 -20.02
C TYR A 356 12.12 -9.58 -19.48
N SER A 357 12.84 -10.58 -19.97
CA SER A 357 14.28 -10.77 -19.73
C SER A 357 15.02 -10.97 -21.04
N ILE A 358 16.23 -10.42 -21.12
CA ILE A 358 17.08 -10.48 -22.32
C ILE A 358 18.56 -10.57 -21.92
N GLU A 359 19.38 -11.11 -22.82
CA GLU A 359 20.83 -11.09 -22.65
C GLU A 359 21.37 -9.63 -22.64
N PRO A 360 22.28 -9.28 -21.71
CA PRO A 360 22.79 -7.92 -21.59
C PRO A 360 23.40 -7.34 -22.88
N LYS A 361 24.12 -8.15 -23.67
CA LYS A 361 24.73 -7.69 -24.93
C LYS A 361 23.71 -7.25 -25.97
N LEU A 362 22.60 -7.99 -26.09
CA LEU A 362 21.52 -7.68 -27.02
C LEU A 362 20.80 -6.40 -26.60
N TYR A 363 20.51 -6.26 -25.30
CA TYR A 363 19.89 -5.05 -24.75
C TYR A 363 20.72 -3.78 -25.00
N GLU A 364 22.02 -3.83 -24.72
CA GLU A 364 22.93 -2.70 -24.96
C GLU A 364 23.04 -2.32 -26.43
N THR A 365 22.98 -3.31 -27.33
CA THR A 365 23.00 -3.07 -28.78
C THR A 365 21.75 -2.34 -29.23
N GLN A 366 20.57 -2.75 -28.72
CA GLN A 366 19.29 -2.09 -29.00
C GLN A 366 19.25 -0.65 -28.45
N LYS A 367 19.60 -0.44 -27.18
CA LYS A 367 19.65 0.91 -26.56
C LYS A 367 20.59 1.85 -27.32
N LYS A 368 21.70 1.35 -27.87
CA LYS A 368 22.61 2.15 -28.71
C LYS A 368 22.01 2.48 -30.08
N ALA A 369 21.24 1.57 -30.68
CA ALA A 369 20.56 1.82 -31.95
C ALA A 369 19.50 2.93 -31.79
N GLU A 370 18.68 2.86 -30.74
CA GLU A 370 17.66 3.87 -30.42
C GLU A 370 18.25 5.26 -30.21
N LYS A 371 19.42 5.35 -29.55
CA LYS A 371 20.13 6.62 -29.38
C LYS A 371 20.68 7.19 -30.69
N LYS A 372 21.05 6.35 -31.65
CA LYS A 372 21.55 6.78 -32.98
C LYS A 372 20.42 7.23 -33.90
N THR A 373 19.23 6.66 -33.78
CA THR A 373 18.04 7.08 -34.53
C THR A 373 17.35 8.31 -33.93
N GLY A 374 17.64 8.64 -32.66
CA GLY A 374 17.03 9.75 -31.92
C GLY A 374 17.71 11.12 -32.04
N SER A 375 18.67 11.32 -32.95
CA SER A 375 19.33 12.61 -33.16
C SER A 375 18.71 13.39 -34.33
N ASP A 376 17.49 13.91 -34.15
CA ASP A 376 17.00 15.06 -34.94
C ASP A 376 15.82 15.74 -34.21
N PRO A 377 16.05 16.78 -33.39
CA PRO A 377 14.97 17.59 -32.84
C PRO A 377 14.59 18.67 -33.85
N LYS A 378 13.82 18.32 -34.87
CA LYS A 378 13.13 19.32 -35.73
C LYS A 378 11.69 19.50 -35.29
N LYS A 379 11.48 20.60 -34.58
CA LYS A 379 10.24 21.42 -34.49
C LYS A 379 8.91 20.68 -34.59
N GLN A 380 8.29 20.48 -33.44
CA GLN A 380 6.87 20.76 -33.30
C GLN A 380 6.73 21.73 -32.14
N GLU A 381 6.68 23.03 -32.47
CA GLU A 381 6.19 24.06 -31.55
C GLU A 381 4.72 23.73 -31.29
N ARG A 382 4.44 22.95 -30.23
CA ARG A 382 3.17 23.03 -29.53
C ARG A 382 3.37 24.08 -28.45
N SER A 383 2.55 25.11 -28.51
CA SER A 383 2.49 26.22 -27.56
C SER A 383 2.61 25.72 -26.13
N CYS A 384 3.46 26.38 -25.35
CA CYS A 384 3.52 26.24 -23.89
C CYS A 384 2.20 26.73 -23.29
N GLU A 385 1.21 25.86 -23.26
CA GLU A 385 0.19 25.93 -22.21
C GLU A 385 0.85 25.31 -20.97
N VAL A 386 0.78 26.05 -19.87
CA VAL A 386 1.19 25.57 -18.55
C VAL A 386 0.31 24.35 -18.29
N GLU A 387 0.85 23.14 -18.45
CA GLU A 387 0.10 21.94 -18.10
C GLU A 387 -0.21 22.02 -16.61
N GLU A 388 -1.50 22.06 -16.31
CA GLU A 388 -1.98 21.94 -14.94
C GLU A 388 -1.51 20.58 -14.43
N ASP A 389 -0.66 20.58 -13.39
CA ASP A 389 -0.13 19.42 -12.65
C ASP A 389 -1.22 18.46 -12.09
N ASP A 390 -2.49 18.64 -12.47
CA ASP A 390 -3.67 18.00 -11.88
C ASP A 390 -4.31 16.93 -12.79
N GLU A 391 -3.83 16.70 -14.02
CA GLU A 391 -4.33 15.64 -14.93
C GLU A 391 -3.51 14.33 -14.88
N LEU A 392 -4.22 13.19 -15.01
CA LEU A 392 -3.62 11.86 -15.07
C LEU A 392 -2.83 11.70 -16.39
N PRO A 393 -1.52 11.41 -16.38
CA PRO A 393 -0.78 11.13 -17.61
C PRO A 393 -1.42 9.98 -18.39
N GLU A 394 -1.55 10.14 -19.72
CA GLU A 394 -2.15 9.13 -20.59
C GLU A 394 -1.44 7.77 -20.44
N VAL A 395 -2.20 6.73 -20.09
CA VAL A 395 -1.72 5.35 -20.04
C VAL A 395 -1.60 4.82 -21.46
N GLN A 396 -0.39 4.89 -22.03
CA GLN A 396 -0.12 4.28 -23.33
C GLN A 396 0.35 2.83 -23.15
N ASP A 397 -0.34 1.85 -23.74
CA ASP A 397 0.13 0.46 -23.88
C ASP A 397 1.35 0.42 -24.83
N THR A 398 2.56 0.23 -24.31
CA THR A 398 3.79 0.69 -25.01
C THR A 398 5.08 -0.10 -24.75
N VAL A 399 5.07 -1.23 -24.05
CA VAL A 399 6.34 -1.96 -23.86
C VAL A 399 6.82 -2.53 -25.20
N THR A 400 7.75 -1.83 -25.84
CA THR A 400 8.42 -2.28 -27.06
C THR A 400 9.27 -3.51 -26.73
N VAL A 401 8.85 -4.66 -27.24
CA VAL A 401 9.56 -5.92 -27.01
C VAL A 401 10.82 -5.96 -27.86
N ILE A 402 11.98 -6.07 -27.21
CA ILE A 402 13.26 -6.18 -27.89
C ILE A 402 13.38 -7.60 -28.44
N PRO A 403 13.70 -7.79 -29.74
CA PRO A 403 13.90 -9.13 -30.30
C PRO A 403 14.92 -9.95 -29.49
N GLY A 404 14.58 -11.22 -29.22
CA GLY A 404 15.38 -12.10 -28.35
C GLY A 404 15.04 -12.03 -26.86
N SER A 405 14.02 -11.25 -26.48
CA SER A 405 13.50 -11.23 -25.10
C SER A 405 12.59 -12.42 -24.81
N ALA A 406 12.67 -12.92 -23.58
CA ALA A 406 11.79 -13.93 -23.02
C ALA A 406 10.76 -13.29 -22.08
N LEU A 407 9.48 -13.64 -22.22
CA LEU A 407 8.42 -13.20 -21.32
C LEU A 407 8.59 -13.91 -19.96
N LEU A 408 8.65 -13.13 -18.88
CA LEU A 408 8.71 -13.65 -17.52
C LEU A 408 7.32 -13.68 -16.86
N TRP A 409 6.56 -12.59 -17.00
CA TRP A 409 5.25 -12.42 -16.40
C TRP A 409 4.40 -11.44 -17.22
N ARG A 410 3.08 -11.62 -17.17
CA ARG A 410 2.07 -10.71 -17.70
C ARG A 410 0.92 -10.65 -16.71
N ILE A 411 0.39 -9.45 -16.49
CA ILE A 411 -0.75 -9.23 -15.60
C ILE A 411 -1.99 -9.97 -16.12
N THR A 412 -2.77 -10.52 -15.20
CA THR A 412 -4.10 -11.06 -15.52
C THR A 412 -5.04 -9.89 -15.82
N PRO A 413 -5.75 -9.87 -16.96
CA PRO A 413 -6.73 -8.84 -17.24
C PRO A 413 -7.81 -8.79 -16.15
N ARG A 414 -8.17 -7.58 -15.74
CA ARG A 414 -9.27 -7.38 -14.80
C ARG A 414 -10.61 -7.83 -15.41
N PRO A 415 -11.56 -8.30 -14.59
CA PRO A 415 -12.93 -8.50 -15.04
C PRO A 415 -13.50 -7.24 -15.68
N SER A 416 -14.34 -7.37 -16.70
CA SER A 416 -14.94 -6.22 -17.41
C SER A 416 -15.74 -5.30 -16.48
N HIS A 417 -16.30 -5.84 -15.41
CA HIS A 417 -17.07 -5.12 -14.39
C HIS A 417 -16.21 -4.65 -13.20
N SER A 418 -14.89 -4.79 -13.26
CA SER A 418 -13.96 -4.42 -12.18
C SER A 418 -14.12 -2.96 -11.73
N ALA A 419 -14.39 -2.02 -12.65
CA ALA A 419 -14.60 -0.61 -12.31
C ALA A 419 -15.82 -0.36 -11.41
N GLN A 420 -16.83 -1.24 -11.47
CA GLN A 420 -18.00 -1.22 -10.59
C GLN A 420 -17.73 -1.93 -9.26
N MET A 421 -16.57 -2.56 -9.09
CA MET A 421 -16.19 -3.38 -7.92
C MET A 421 -14.80 -2.99 -7.42
N TYR A 422 -14.62 -1.71 -7.13
CA TYR A 422 -13.44 -1.13 -6.50
C TYR A 422 -12.13 -1.33 -7.30
N ASN A 423 -12.22 -1.65 -8.59
CA ASN A 423 -11.11 -2.06 -9.45
C ASN A 423 -10.43 -3.37 -9.01
N PHE A 424 -11.16 -4.29 -8.39
CA PHE A 424 -10.65 -5.57 -7.92
C PHE A 424 -10.23 -6.51 -9.07
N THR A 425 -9.13 -7.22 -8.87
CA THR A 425 -8.78 -8.37 -9.71
C THR A 425 -9.74 -9.53 -9.42
N SER A 426 -9.79 -10.53 -10.32
CA SER A 426 -10.55 -11.76 -10.05
C SER A 426 -10.09 -12.43 -8.75
N PHE A 427 -8.80 -12.33 -8.42
CA PHE A 427 -8.25 -12.82 -7.16
C PHE A 427 -8.81 -12.04 -5.96
N ALA A 428 -8.73 -10.70 -5.99
CA ALA A 428 -9.16 -9.84 -4.90
C ALA A 428 -10.67 -9.97 -4.60
N VAL A 429 -11.49 -10.17 -5.63
CA VAL A 429 -12.94 -10.43 -5.47
C VAL A 429 -13.17 -11.64 -4.57
N THR A 430 -12.35 -12.69 -4.60
CA THR A 430 -12.56 -13.90 -3.79
C THR A 430 -12.15 -13.78 -2.32
N LEU A 431 -11.36 -12.77 -1.95
CA LEU A 431 -10.66 -12.75 -0.65
C LEU A 431 -11.59 -12.68 0.56
N ASN A 432 -12.74 -12.05 0.40
CA ASN A 432 -13.75 -11.85 1.44
C ASN A 432 -14.97 -12.75 1.33
N GLU A 433 -14.92 -13.74 0.44
CA GLU A 433 -15.99 -14.71 0.30
C GLU A 433 -16.05 -15.61 1.54
N LEU A 434 -17.26 -15.76 2.11
CA LEU A 434 -17.58 -16.73 3.16
C LEU A 434 -18.29 -17.92 2.52
N GLU A 435 -17.56 -19.02 2.36
CA GLU A 435 -18.15 -20.25 1.82
C GLU A 435 -19.10 -20.89 2.86
N PRO A 436 -20.16 -21.59 2.44
CA PRO A 436 -21.07 -22.28 3.35
C PRO A 436 -20.32 -23.22 4.32
N GLY A 437 -20.45 -22.95 5.62
CA GLY A 437 -19.79 -23.73 6.67
C GLY A 437 -18.37 -23.30 7.02
N MET A 438 -17.76 -22.40 6.25
CA MET A 438 -16.42 -21.83 6.52
C MET A 438 -16.36 -21.15 7.88
N GLU A 439 -17.43 -20.44 8.28
CA GLU A 439 -17.54 -19.74 9.57
C GLU A 439 -17.25 -20.65 10.78
N ARG A 440 -17.53 -21.96 10.69
CA ARG A 440 -17.28 -22.92 11.77
C ARG A 440 -15.80 -23.31 11.89
N LEU A 441 -15.02 -23.05 10.86
CA LEU A 441 -13.59 -23.39 10.75
C LEU A 441 -12.68 -22.18 10.96
N LEU A 442 -13.19 -20.97 10.73
CA LEU A 442 -12.44 -19.73 10.91
C LEU A 442 -12.14 -19.47 12.39
N ALA A 443 -11.01 -18.83 12.65
CA ALA A 443 -10.80 -18.18 13.93
C ALA A 443 -11.84 -17.06 14.12
N PRO A 444 -12.31 -16.78 15.35
CA PRO A 444 -13.24 -15.67 15.60
C PRO A 444 -12.65 -14.30 15.26
N THR A 445 -11.34 -14.24 15.05
CA THR A 445 -10.57 -13.07 14.64
C THR A 445 -10.38 -12.96 13.12
N ASP A 446 -10.93 -13.87 12.29
CA ASP A 446 -10.79 -13.79 10.83
C ASP A 446 -11.57 -12.60 10.27
N CYS A 447 -10.92 -11.77 9.45
CA CYS A 447 -11.51 -10.52 8.97
C CYS A 447 -12.70 -10.68 8.00
N ARG A 448 -13.02 -11.90 7.54
CA ARG A 448 -14.29 -12.17 6.88
C ARG A 448 -15.48 -11.98 7.83
N LEU A 449 -15.29 -12.26 9.12
CA LEU A 449 -16.30 -12.10 10.17
C LEU A 449 -16.43 -10.64 10.64
N ARG A 450 -15.59 -9.74 10.15
CA ARG A 450 -15.56 -8.34 10.58
C ARG A 450 -16.78 -7.56 10.03
N PRO A 451 -17.66 -7.02 10.90
CA PRO A 451 -18.99 -6.56 10.49
C PRO A 451 -19.00 -5.27 9.66
N ASP A 452 -18.10 -4.31 9.93
CA ASP A 452 -18.00 -3.06 9.14
C ASP A 452 -17.60 -3.34 7.68
N ILE A 453 -16.65 -4.26 7.46
CA ILE A 453 -16.24 -4.67 6.12
C ILE A 453 -17.35 -5.44 5.41
N ARG A 454 -18.10 -6.32 6.11
CA ARG A 454 -19.27 -7.01 5.52
C ARG A 454 -20.35 -6.02 5.10
N ALA A 455 -20.74 -5.12 5.99
CA ALA A 455 -21.76 -4.12 5.70
C ALA A 455 -21.37 -3.28 4.48
N MET A 456 -20.10 -2.85 4.37
CA MET A 456 -19.61 -2.11 3.21
C MET A 456 -19.63 -2.95 1.92
N GLU A 457 -19.26 -4.23 1.98
CA GLU A 457 -19.31 -5.13 0.84
C GLU A 457 -20.73 -5.34 0.30
N HIS A 458 -21.72 -5.33 1.19
CA HIS A 458 -23.14 -5.41 0.86
C HIS A 458 -23.78 -4.05 0.49
N GLY A 459 -23.00 -2.96 0.49
CA GLY A 459 -23.46 -1.62 0.11
C GLY A 459 -24.14 -0.84 1.23
N ASP A 460 -24.14 -1.35 2.46
CA ASP A 460 -24.70 -0.65 3.63
C ASP A 460 -23.62 0.20 4.33
N ILE A 461 -23.47 1.44 3.87
CA ILE A 461 -22.45 2.37 4.39
C ILE A 461 -22.80 2.92 5.76
N GLU A 462 -24.09 3.05 6.06
CA GLU A 462 -24.55 3.54 7.36
C GLU A 462 -24.18 2.53 8.45
N LEU A 463 -24.55 1.26 8.24
CA LEU A 463 -24.17 0.19 9.15
C LEU A 463 -22.64 0.01 9.20
N ALA A 464 -21.95 0.08 8.05
CA ALA A 464 -20.50 -0.05 8.03
C ALA A 464 -19.81 1.06 8.83
N SER A 465 -20.32 2.30 8.78
CA SER A 465 -19.78 3.42 9.54
C SER A 465 -20.01 3.26 11.03
N ALA A 466 -21.22 2.87 11.44
CA ALA A 466 -21.56 2.63 12.84
C ALA A 466 -20.74 1.46 13.45
N GLU A 467 -20.63 0.35 12.72
CA GLU A 467 -19.82 -0.80 13.15
C GLU A 467 -18.33 -0.46 13.22
N LYS A 468 -17.82 0.34 12.27
CA LYS A 468 -16.42 0.79 12.30
C LYS A 468 -16.13 1.61 13.56
N GLU A 469 -17.00 2.55 13.89
CA GLU A 469 -16.88 3.36 15.10
C GLU A 469 -16.93 2.49 16.36
N ARG A 470 -17.89 1.55 16.43
CA ARG A 470 -18.03 0.60 17.54
C ARG A 470 -16.77 -0.25 17.74
N LEU A 471 -16.20 -0.78 16.66
CA LEU A 471 -14.99 -1.61 16.68
C LEU A 471 -13.75 -0.82 17.10
N GLU A 472 -13.57 0.38 16.54
CA GLU A 472 -12.44 1.24 16.89
C GLU A 472 -12.51 1.68 18.36
N GLU A 473 -13.71 2.04 18.87
CA GLU A 473 -13.87 2.40 20.28
C GLU A 473 -13.67 1.21 21.21
N LYS A 474 -14.16 0.02 20.84
CA LYS A 474 -13.88 -1.22 21.59
C LYS A 474 -12.37 -1.49 21.70
N GLN A 475 -11.64 -1.30 20.60
CA GLN A 475 -10.19 -1.46 20.59
C GLN A 475 -9.49 -0.43 21.49
N ARG A 476 -9.90 0.85 21.43
CA ARG A 476 -9.38 1.93 22.30
C ARG A 476 -9.63 1.63 23.77
N ALA A 477 -10.86 1.21 24.12
CA ALA A 477 -11.20 0.81 25.47
C ALA A 477 -10.32 -0.36 25.95
N ALA A 478 -10.17 -1.42 25.15
CA ALA A 478 -9.33 -2.56 25.50
C ALA A 478 -7.85 -2.18 25.67
N ARG A 479 -7.34 -1.21 24.90
CA ARG A 479 -5.98 -0.67 25.06
C ARG A 479 -5.84 0.11 26.37
N ARG A 480 -6.83 0.96 26.70
CA ARG A 480 -6.84 1.72 27.97
C ARG A 480 -6.84 0.79 29.19
N GLU A 481 -7.61 -0.29 29.15
CA GLU A 481 -7.63 -1.28 30.25
C GLU A 481 -6.28 -2.01 30.36
N ARG A 482 -5.72 -2.54 29.27
CA ARG A 482 -4.38 -3.16 29.29
C ARG A 482 -3.29 -2.23 29.84
N SER A 483 -3.34 -0.95 29.48
CA SER A 483 -2.40 0.05 29.98
C SER A 483 -2.55 0.34 31.49
N LYS A 484 -3.77 0.26 32.03
CA LYS A 484 -4.02 0.42 33.48
C LYS A 484 -3.52 -0.80 34.27
N ASP A 485 -3.66 -1.99 33.68
CA ASP A 485 -3.28 -3.26 34.31
C ASP A 485 -1.79 -3.61 34.09
N GLU A 486 -1.03 -2.73 33.41
CA GLU A 486 0.37 -2.96 33.01
C GLU A 486 0.56 -4.27 32.22
N GLU A 487 -0.45 -4.67 31.45
CA GLU A 487 -0.45 -5.89 30.64
C GLU A 487 0.02 -5.62 29.20
N ASP A 488 1.07 -6.33 28.79
CA ASP A 488 1.55 -6.32 27.41
C ASP A 488 0.65 -7.15 26.49
N TRP A 489 0.45 -6.66 25.26
CA TRP A 489 -0.21 -7.46 24.22
C TRP A 489 0.68 -8.62 23.78
N SER A 490 0.12 -9.84 23.83
CA SER A 490 0.78 -11.04 23.30
C SER A 490 0.07 -11.50 22.02
N THR A 491 0.81 -11.44 20.91
CA THR A 491 0.41 -12.01 19.62
C THR A 491 0.28 -13.53 19.71
N ARG A 492 -0.61 -14.11 18.90
CA ARG A 492 -0.98 -15.53 19.01
C ARG A 492 -0.19 -16.41 18.05
N TRP A 493 -0.09 -15.99 16.79
CA TRP A 493 0.41 -16.83 15.70
C TRP A 493 1.79 -16.40 15.20
N PHE A 494 2.24 -15.23 15.61
CA PHE A 494 3.56 -14.71 15.27
C PHE A 494 4.31 -14.30 16.53
N ARG A 495 5.64 -14.35 16.46
CA ARG A 495 6.54 -13.83 17.51
C ARG A 495 7.61 -12.97 16.89
N MET A 496 8.04 -11.93 17.61
CA MET A 496 9.23 -11.19 17.22
C MET A 496 10.45 -12.12 17.31
N GLY A 497 11.28 -12.07 16.27
CA GLY A 497 12.50 -12.85 16.17
C GLY A 497 13.50 -12.19 15.23
N THR A 498 14.55 -12.92 14.87
CA THR A 498 15.58 -12.43 13.94
C THR A 498 15.46 -13.19 12.63
N ASN A 499 15.35 -12.47 11.52
CA ASN A 499 15.39 -13.06 10.19
C ASN A 499 16.73 -13.78 9.98
N PRO A 500 16.74 -15.09 9.68
CA PRO A 500 17.97 -15.89 9.66
C PRO A 500 18.91 -15.53 8.50
N PHE A 501 18.44 -14.79 7.49
CA PHE A 501 19.21 -14.44 6.30
C PHE A 501 19.74 -13.00 6.35
N THR A 502 18.98 -12.07 6.93
CA THR A 502 19.36 -10.65 6.98
C THR A 502 19.87 -10.20 8.36
N GLY A 503 19.55 -10.93 9.42
CA GLY A 503 19.83 -10.52 10.80
C GLY A 503 18.94 -9.39 11.32
N ALA A 504 17.96 -8.93 10.54
CA ALA A 504 16.99 -7.91 10.95
C ALA A 504 15.91 -8.49 11.87
N GLU A 505 15.25 -7.64 12.66
CA GLU A 505 14.03 -8.02 13.39
C GLU A 505 12.91 -8.39 12.41
N ASP A 506 12.16 -9.44 12.72
CA ASP A 506 11.08 -9.95 11.88
C ASP A 506 10.04 -10.69 12.71
N TRP A 507 8.82 -10.79 12.18
CA TRP A 507 7.72 -11.52 12.81
C TRP A 507 7.63 -12.93 12.24
N GLN A 508 7.99 -13.92 13.05
CA GLN A 508 8.05 -15.32 12.65
C GLN A 508 6.77 -16.05 13.03
N TYR A 509 6.20 -16.78 12.09
CA TYR A 509 5.06 -17.66 12.34
C TYR A 509 5.43 -18.76 13.34
N THR A 510 4.61 -18.96 14.37
CA THR A 510 4.87 -19.89 15.48
C THR A 510 4.27 -21.28 15.26
N GLY A 511 3.49 -21.48 14.19
CA GLY A 511 2.74 -22.72 13.96
C GLY A 511 1.37 -22.73 14.66
N GLY A 512 0.66 -23.86 14.56
CA GLY A 512 -0.57 -24.12 15.32
C GLY A 512 -1.86 -23.50 14.79
N TYR A 513 -1.82 -22.42 13.98
CA TYR A 513 -3.05 -21.76 13.50
C TYR A 513 -3.98 -22.73 12.77
N PHE A 514 -3.42 -23.56 11.88
CA PHE A 514 -4.18 -24.51 11.07
C PHE A 514 -4.61 -25.78 11.85
N ASP A 515 -4.25 -25.91 13.13
CA ASP A 515 -4.72 -27.00 13.99
C ASP A 515 -6.16 -26.76 14.50
N ARG A 516 -6.73 -25.58 14.18
CA ARG A 516 -8.13 -25.18 14.48
C ARG A 516 -8.49 -25.15 15.96
N LYS A 517 -7.51 -24.89 16.83
CA LYS A 517 -7.70 -24.73 18.28
C LYS A 517 -7.71 -23.25 18.64
N TYR A 518 -8.90 -22.65 18.71
CA TYR A 518 -9.09 -21.20 18.89
C TYR A 518 -9.69 -20.82 20.25
N THR A 519 -9.41 -21.61 21.29
CA THR A 519 -10.01 -21.45 22.62
C THR A 519 -9.59 -20.18 23.37
N ASP A 520 -8.47 -19.57 22.98
CA ASP A 520 -7.81 -18.43 23.63
C ASP A 520 -7.66 -17.21 22.69
N CYS A 521 -8.45 -17.17 21.61
CA CYS A 521 -8.48 -16.05 20.67
C CYS A 521 -9.11 -14.79 21.30
N PRO A 522 -8.58 -13.59 20.98
CA PRO A 522 -9.13 -12.34 21.49
C PRO A 522 -10.52 -12.05 20.89
N ASN A 523 -11.38 -11.44 21.69
CA ASN A 523 -12.69 -10.97 21.24
C ASN A 523 -12.60 -9.53 20.72
N ILE A 524 -12.41 -9.38 19.41
CA ILE A 524 -12.13 -8.08 18.77
C ILE A 524 -13.30 -7.49 17.99
N TYR A 525 -14.34 -8.28 17.65
CA TYR A 525 -15.51 -7.81 16.91
C TYR A 525 -16.69 -7.45 17.80
#